data_AF-A0A432FA71-F1
#
_entry.id   AF-A0A432FA71-F1
#
_cell.length_a   1.000
_cell.length_b   1.000
_cell.length_c   1.000
_cell.angle_alpha   90.00
_cell.angle_beta   90.00
_cell.angle_gamma   90.00
#
_symmetry.space_group_name_H-M   'P 1'
#
loop_
_entity.id
_entity.type
_entity.pdbx_description
1 polymer ?
#
loop_
_entity_poly.entity_id
_entity_poly.type
_entity_poly.pdbx_seq_one_letter_code
_entity_poly.pdbx_strand_id
1 'polypeptide(L)'
;MDLSVVTQEIFQSIPHAIVPDSQDALLIQKHNKLLMTYEDALVTGFYDTVYGDDNLKDQLSADERKAREQTLRQWYQVSMKGNFDEQYWKWQTFVGVVHVKHKISNAAMLGMWGWMMSFLQEKLLQDLDVAEAIKVLAVLQKLQAVVSSLTVESFIVTQKEAIHMASGLNDAILGRLISTEIDQMLTKARTELMGSNTLQQQAA
;
A
#
# COMPACT_ATOMS: atom_id res chain seq x y z
N MET A 1 5.64 6.41 -19.22
CA MET A 1 4.69 6.71 -18.12
C MET A 1 4.81 8.15 -17.60
N ASP A 2 3.72 8.91 -17.64
CA ASP A 2 3.55 10.20 -16.96
C ASP A 2 2.90 9.98 -15.58
N LEU A 3 3.60 10.32 -14.50
CA LEU A 3 3.12 10.08 -13.12
C LEU A 3 1.88 10.92 -12.77
N SER A 4 1.74 12.13 -13.32
CA SER A 4 0.58 12.98 -13.03
C SER A 4 -0.68 12.38 -13.66
N VAL A 5 -0.59 11.90 -14.90
CA VAL A 5 -1.70 11.21 -15.58
C VAL A 5 -2.12 9.97 -14.80
N VAL A 6 -1.16 9.09 -14.48
CA VAL A 6 -1.44 7.84 -13.73
C VAL A 6 -2.07 8.14 -12.36
N THR A 7 -1.54 9.14 -11.64
CA THR A 7 -2.11 9.54 -10.34
C THR A 7 -3.57 9.96 -10.48
N GLN A 8 -3.89 10.79 -11.49
CA GLN A 8 -5.23 11.29 -11.70
C GLN A 8 -6.22 10.19 -12.12
N GLU A 9 -5.80 9.25 -12.97
CA GLU A 9 -6.61 8.11 -13.39
C GLU A 9 -6.95 7.20 -12.21
N ILE A 10 -5.96 6.92 -11.34
CA ILE A 10 -6.20 6.13 -10.12
C ILE A 10 -7.17 6.88 -9.19
N PHE A 11 -6.99 8.20 -9.00
CA PHE A 11 -7.89 9.00 -8.16
C PHE A 11 -9.34 8.97 -8.61
N GLN A 12 -9.59 8.99 -9.92
CA GLN A 12 -10.95 8.92 -10.47
C GLN A 12 -11.65 7.59 -10.13
N SER A 13 -10.87 6.55 -9.80
CA SER A 13 -11.38 5.24 -9.38
C SER A 13 -11.56 5.13 -7.86
N ILE A 14 -11.03 6.06 -7.06
CA ILE A 14 -11.17 6.08 -5.60
C ILE A 14 -12.46 6.83 -5.24
N PRO A 15 -13.37 6.25 -4.42
CA PRO A 15 -14.55 6.97 -3.97
C PRO A 15 -14.16 8.24 -3.18
N HIS A 16 -14.70 9.38 -3.58
CA HIS A 16 -14.32 10.69 -3.02
C HIS A 16 -14.44 10.77 -1.49
N ALA A 17 -15.40 10.06 -0.88
CA ALA A 17 -15.60 10.05 0.56
C ALA A 17 -14.42 9.46 1.36
N ILE A 18 -13.55 8.70 0.71
CA ILE A 18 -12.40 8.03 1.33
C ILE A 18 -11.11 8.86 1.15
N VAL A 19 -11.14 9.91 0.32
CA VAL A 19 -10.00 10.80 0.13
C VAL A 19 -9.93 11.78 1.31
N PRO A 20 -8.78 11.90 2.01
CA PRO A 20 -8.62 12.90 3.06
C PRO A 20 -8.90 14.31 2.54
N ASP A 21 -9.80 15.03 3.21
CA ASP A 21 -10.15 16.41 2.90
C ASP A 21 -9.35 17.43 3.73
N SER A 22 -9.70 18.71 3.64
CA SER A 22 -9.04 19.77 4.39
C SER A 22 -9.27 19.69 5.90
N GLN A 23 -10.40 19.16 6.35
CA GLN A 23 -10.67 18.96 7.78
C GLN A 23 -9.87 17.78 8.32
N ASP A 24 -9.79 16.70 7.55
CA ASP A 24 -8.92 15.55 7.84
C ASP A 24 -7.45 16.00 7.97
N ALA A 25 -6.97 16.82 7.05
CA ALA A 25 -5.63 17.41 7.08
C ALA A 25 -5.37 18.25 8.34
N LEU A 26 -6.30 19.15 8.70
CA LEU A 26 -6.20 19.97 9.91
C LEU A 26 -6.18 19.11 11.17
N LEU A 27 -6.90 17.98 11.20
CA LEU A 27 -6.89 17.07 12.34
C LEU A 27 -5.52 16.39 12.52
N ILE A 28 -4.90 15.95 11.42
CA ILE A 28 -3.53 15.41 11.46
C ILE A 28 -2.53 16.48 11.91
N GLN A 29 -2.65 17.71 11.40
CA GLN A 29 -1.79 18.83 11.80
C GLN A 29 -1.93 19.16 13.28
N LYS A 30 -3.16 19.17 13.82
CA LYS A 30 -3.44 19.39 15.24
C LYS A 30 -2.71 18.38 16.13
N HIS A 31 -2.67 17.11 15.71
CA HIS A 31 -2.05 16.01 16.45
C HIS A 31 -0.62 15.69 16.01
N ASN A 32 -0.02 16.48 15.11
CA ASN A 32 1.29 16.20 14.52
C ASN A 32 2.36 16.01 15.59
N LYS A 33 2.41 16.87 16.60
CA LYS A 33 3.41 16.77 17.68
C LYS A 33 3.33 15.41 18.40
N LEU A 34 2.12 14.91 18.66
CA LEU A 34 1.91 13.60 19.27
C LEU A 34 2.30 12.49 18.29
N LEU A 35 1.83 12.54 17.05
CA LEU A 35 2.17 11.54 16.03
C LEU A 35 3.69 11.40 15.83
N MET A 36 4.43 12.51 15.89
CA MET A 36 5.90 12.50 15.81
C MET A 36 6.59 11.79 16.98
N THR A 37 5.96 11.64 18.15
CA THR A 37 6.57 10.85 19.25
C THR A 37 6.57 9.35 18.96
N TYR A 38 5.71 8.88 18.05
CA TYR A 38 5.60 7.47 17.69
C TYR A 38 6.61 7.02 16.63
N GLU A 39 7.26 7.97 15.95
CA GLU A 39 8.11 7.73 14.79
C GLU A 39 9.18 6.65 15.03
N ASP A 40 9.97 6.79 16.11
CA ASP A 40 11.07 5.86 16.40
C ASP A 40 10.58 4.44 16.64
N ALA A 41 9.53 4.29 17.45
CA ALA A 41 8.95 3.01 17.77
C ALA A 41 8.28 2.37 16.55
N LEU A 42 7.59 3.16 15.72
CA LEU A 42 6.97 2.69 14.49
C LEU A 42 8.02 2.18 13.49
N VAL A 43 9.04 3.00 13.20
CA VAL A 43 10.07 2.65 12.21
C VAL A 43 10.85 1.42 12.66
N THR A 44 11.23 1.37 13.94
CA THR A 44 11.96 0.23 14.50
C THR A 44 11.11 -1.03 14.46
N GLY A 45 9.87 -0.98 14.97
CA GLY A 45 8.98 -2.14 15.00
C GLY A 45 8.60 -2.65 13.61
N PHE A 46 8.47 -1.74 12.63
CA PHE A 46 8.20 -2.09 11.24
C PHE A 46 9.34 -2.95 10.69
N TYR A 47 10.59 -2.49 10.83
CA TYR A 47 11.73 -3.22 10.29
C TYR A 47 12.12 -4.42 11.14
N ASP A 48 11.89 -4.42 12.44
CA ASP A 48 12.02 -5.64 13.25
C ASP A 48 11.07 -6.74 12.79
N THR A 49 9.82 -6.38 12.46
CA THR A 49 8.85 -7.33 11.89
C THR A 49 9.34 -7.86 10.53
N VAL A 50 9.77 -6.96 9.65
CA VAL A 50 10.21 -7.30 8.29
C VAL A 50 11.48 -8.16 8.28
N TYR A 51 12.49 -7.83 9.10
CA TYR A 51 13.74 -8.60 9.18
C TYR A 51 13.61 -9.86 10.06
N GLY A 52 12.59 -9.94 10.91
CA GLY A 52 12.28 -11.11 11.72
C GLY A 52 11.44 -12.17 11.01
N ASP A 53 10.80 -11.84 9.88
CA ASP A 53 9.98 -12.76 9.11
C ASP A 53 10.80 -13.46 8.00
N ASP A 54 10.83 -14.79 8.05
CA ASP A 54 11.58 -15.62 7.10
C ASP A 54 11.14 -15.42 5.63
N ASN A 55 9.88 -15.06 5.37
CA ASN A 55 9.37 -14.83 4.02
C ASN A 55 9.79 -13.47 3.45
N LEU A 56 10.13 -12.51 4.31
CA LEU A 56 10.47 -11.14 3.92
C LEU A 56 11.98 -10.88 3.96
N LYS A 57 12.70 -11.51 4.89
CA LYS A 57 14.14 -11.31 5.09
C LYS A 57 14.98 -11.65 3.86
N ASP A 58 14.59 -12.67 3.10
CA ASP A 58 15.39 -13.18 1.97
C ASP A 58 15.48 -12.18 0.81
N GLN A 59 14.65 -11.14 0.81
CA GLN A 59 14.64 -10.07 -0.18
C GLN A 59 15.39 -8.81 0.29
N LEU A 60 15.97 -8.83 1.50
CA LEU A 60 16.51 -7.65 2.17
C LEU A 60 17.93 -7.90 2.66
N SER A 61 18.86 -7.05 2.22
CA SER A 61 20.21 -7.05 2.77
C SER A 61 20.23 -6.33 4.12
N ALA A 62 20.86 -6.93 5.13
CA ALA A 62 21.08 -6.30 6.43
C ALA A 62 21.79 -4.95 6.32
N ASP A 63 22.68 -4.79 5.34
CA ASP A 63 23.43 -3.55 5.09
C ASP A 63 22.52 -2.39 4.63
N GLU A 64 21.34 -2.70 4.10
CA GLU A 64 20.37 -1.70 3.63
C GLU A 64 19.41 -1.22 4.73
N ARG A 65 19.35 -1.91 5.88
CA ARG A 65 18.36 -1.65 6.93
C ARG A 65 18.31 -0.19 7.34
N LYS A 66 19.47 0.39 7.67
CA LYS A 66 19.56 1.80 8.10
C LYS A 66 19.04 2.78 7.06
N ALA A 67 19.35 2.55 5.78
CA ALA A 67 18.88 3.41 4.68
C ALA A 67 17.37 3.27 4.47
N ARG A 68 16.84 2.05 4.60
CA ARG A 68 15.41 1.76 4.49
C ARG A 68 14.61 2.37 5.65
N GLU A 69 15.10 2.24 6.89
CA GLU A 69 14.56 2.91 8.07
C GLU A 69 14.48 4.43 7.88
N GLN A 70 15.55 5.05 7.37
CA GLN A 70 15.54 6.48 7.06
C GLN A 70 14.51 6.87 6.00
N THR A 71 14.29 6.00 5.01
CA THR A 71 13.29 6.22 3.95
C THR A 71 11.87 6.19 4.53
N LEU A 72 11.54 5.17 5.34
CA LEU A 72 10.24 5.08 6.00
C LEU A 72 10.02 6.24 6.97
N ARG A 73 11.07 6.63 7.71
CA ARG A 73 11.04 7.79 8.61
C ARG A 73 10.67 9.07 7.88
N GLN A 74 11.33 9.35 6.77
CA GLN A 74 11.02 10.52 5.95
C GLN A 74 9.59 10.46 5.40
N TRP A 75 9.14 9.29 4.95
CA TRP A 75 7.76 9.07 4.54
C TRP A 75 6.78 9.40 5.67
N TYR A 76 7.01 8.85 6.87
CA TYR A 76 6.17 9.07 8.04
C TYR A 76 6.08 10.56 8.41
N GLN A 77 7.22 11.24 8.46
CA GLN A 77 7.30 12.67 8.76
C GLN A 77 6.50 13.53 7.78
N VAL A 78 6.56 13.22 6.48
CA VAL A 78 5.81 13.97 5.46
C VAL A 78 4.32 13.67 5.57
N SER A 79 3.93 12.39 5.68
CA SER A 79 2.53 11.98 5.77
C SER A 79 1.83 12.55 7.01
N MET A 80 2.52 12.54 8.16
CA MET A 80 1.94 13.03 9.42
C MET A 80 1.94 14.56 9.55
N LYS A 81 2.52 15.30 8.59
CA LYS A 81 2.31 16.75 8.49
C LYS A 81 0.91 17.11 7.98
N GLY A 82 0.16 16.16 7.41
CA GLY A 82 -1.20 16.38 6.94
C GLY A 82 -1.29 17.25 5.68
N ASN A 83 -0.20 17.41 4.92
CA ASN A 83 -0.20 18.16 3.66
C ASN A 83 -0.52 17.21 2.50
N PHE A 84 -1.82 16.98 2.28
CA PHE A 84 -2.33 16.02 1.30
C PHE A 84 -2.64 16.68 -0.06
N ASP A 85 -1.61 17.26 -0.68
CA ASP A 85 -1.73 17.93 -1.98
C ASP A 85 -1.43 17.00 -3.17
N GLU A 86 -1.55 17.54 -4.39
CA GLU A 86 -1.26 16.81 -5.63
C GLU A 86 0.17 16.21 -5.65
N GLN A 87 1.15 16.94 -5.11
CA GLN A 87 2.54 16.45 -5.09
C GLN A 87 2.71 15.28 -4.13
N TYR A 88 2.07 15.35 -2.96
CA TYR A 88 2.05 14.25 -2.00
C TYR A 88 1.47 12.98 -2.64
N TRP A 89 0.36 13.10 -3.35
CA TRP A 89 -0.26 11.94 -3.97
C TRP A 89 0.54 11.38 -5.15
N LYS A 90 1.08 12.26 -6.01
CA LYS A 90 2.00 11.85 -7.07
C LYS A 90 3.23 11.13 -6.52
N TRP A 91 3.70 11.52 -5.35
CA TRP A 91 4.77 10.81 -4.66
C TRP A 91 4.33 9.40 -4.24
N GLN A 92 3.10 9.20 -3.74
CA GLN A 92 2.61 7.84 -3.43
C GLN A 92 2.49 6.96 -4.68
N THR A 93 2.09 7.53 -5.82
CA THR A 93 2.14 6.85 -7.13
C THR A 93 3.57 6.46 -7.50
N PHE A 94 4.55 7.35 -7.28
CA PHE A 94 5.96 7.02 -7.50
C PHE A 94 6.46 5.90 -6.56
N VAL A 95 5.97 5.85 -5.32
CA VAL A 95 6.31 4.79 -4.37
C VAL A 95 5.96 3.40 -4.92
N GLY A 96 4.87 3.22 -5.67
CA GLY A 96 4.57 1.94 -6.33
C GLY A 96 5.60 1.53 -7.39
N VAL A 97 6.13 2.48 -8.15
CA VAL A 97 7.24 2.25 -9.09
C VAL A 97 8.48 1.74 -8.35
N VAL A 98 8.79 2.35 -7.20
CA VAL A 98 9.90 1.94 -6.34
C VAL A 98 9.68 0.52 -5.83
N HIS A 99 8.46 0.16 -5.42
CA HIS A 99 8.13 -1.20 -4.98
C HIS A 99 8.34 -2.23 -6.10
N VAL A 100 8.00 -1.93 -7.36
CA VAL A 100 8.33 -2.79 -8.51
C VAL A 100 9.83 -3.01 -8.62
N LYS A 101 10.62 -1.93 -8.58
CA LYS A 101 12.08 -2.00 -8.68
C LYS A 101 12.70 -2.88 -7.60
N HIS A 102 12.18 -2.78 -6.37
CA HIS A 102 12.67 -3.55 -5.23
C HIS A 102 11.94 -4.88 -5.02
N LYS A 103 11.07 -5.29 -5.96
CA LYS A 103 10.31 -6.54 -5.94
C LYS A 103 9.47 -6.75 -4.67
N ILE A 104 9.05 -5.67 -4.02
CA ILE A 104 8.20 -5.75 -2.84
C ILE A 104 6.79 -6.09 -3.33
N SER A 105 6.27 -7.24 -2.90
CA SER A 105 4.93 -7.68 -3.29
C SER A 105 3.86 -6.78 -2.68
N ASN A 106 2.76 -6.57 -3.41
CA ASN A 106 1.60 -5.84 -2.89
C ASN A 106 1.05 -6.50 -1.61
N ALA A 107 1.13 -7.82 -1.49
CA ALA A 107 0.72 -8.54 -0.28
C ALA A 107 1.57 -8.16 0.94
N ALA A 108 2.90 -8.14 0.81
CA ALA A 108 3.79 -7.74 1.89
C ALA A 108 3.58 -6.26 2.27
N MET A 109 3.47 -5.39 1.27
CA MET A 109 3.22 -3.95 1.47
C MET A 109 1.90 -3.69 2.21
N LEU A 110 0.80 -4.32 1.78
CA LEU A 110 -0.51 -4.19 2.43
C LEU A 110 -0.51 -4.81 3.85
N GLY A 111 0.18 -5.94 4.04
CA GLY A 111 0.34 -6.56 5.35
C GLY A 111 1.04 -5.62 6.35
N MET A 112 2.11 -4.96 5.90
CA MET A 112 2.84 -3.99 6.72
C MET A 112 2.05 -2.69 6.98
N TRP A 113 1.18 -2.27 6.06
CA TRP A 113 0.18 -1.24 6.37
C TRP A 113 -0.77 -1.67 7.48
N GLY A 114 -1.23 -2.91 7.45
CA GLY A 114 -2.04 -3.49 8.54
C GLY A 114 -1.32 -3.41 9.88
N TRP A 115 -0.06 -3.81 9.92
CA TRP A 115 0.79 -3.69 11.11
C TRP A 115 0.90 -2.24 11.61
N MET A 116 1.19 -1.28 10.72
CA MET A 116 1.31 0.13 11.07
C MET A 116 0.01 0.69 11.65
N MET A 117 -1.14 0.31 11.07
CA MET A 117 -2.45 0.74 11.56
C MET A 117 -2.77 0.15 12.93
N SER A 118 -2.44 -1.13 13.18
CA SER A 118 -2.60 -1.72 14.51
C SER A 118 -1.73 -1.01 15.56
N PHE A 119 -0.46 -0.72 15.23
CA PHE A 119 0.43 0.03 16.11
C PHE A 119 -0.09 1.44 16.41
N LEU A 120 -0.49 2.20 15.39
CA LEU A 120 -1.01 3.56 15.57
C LEU A 120 -2.33 3.57 16.35
N GLN A 121 -3.20 2.59 16.13
CA GLN A 121 -4.44 2.42 16.88
C GLN A 121 -4.17 2.21 18.37
N GLU A 122 -3.25 1.32 18.72
CA GLU A 122 -2.88 1.09 20.11
C GLU A 122 -2.37 2.38 20.76
N LYS A 123 -1.43 3.08 20.12
CA LYS A 123 -0.85 4.32 20.65
C LYS A 123 -1.86 5.44 20.80
N LEU A 124 -2.71 5.67 19.79
CA LEU A 124 -3.73 6.70 19.86
C LEU A 124 -4.76 6.43 20.95
N LEU A 125 -5.15 5.17 21.18
CA LEU A 125 -6.09 4.82 22.26
C LEU A 125 -5.45 4.89 23.66
N GLN A 126 -4.12 4.81 23.76
CA GLN A 126 -3.38 5.00 25.01
C GLN A 126 -3.23 6.50 25.36
N ASP A 127 -2.96 7.34 24.36
CA ASP A 127 -2.51 8.72 24.60
C ASP A 127 -3.60 9.79 24.36
N LEU A 128 -4.73 9.43 23.75
CA LEU A 128 -5.87 10.33 23.52
C LEU A 128 -7.16 9.79 24.14
N ASP A 129 -8.11 10.70 24.38
CA ASP A 129 -9.50 10.33 24.65
C ASP A 129 -10.05 9.49 23.50
N VAL A 130 -10.81 8.44 23.83
CA VAL A 130 -11.35 7.47 22.83
C VAL A 130 -12.07 8.15 21.67
N ALA A 131 -12.89 9.17 21.95
CA ALA A 131 -13.62 9.89 20.91
C ALA A 131 -12.71 10.69 19.97
N GLU A 132 -11.58 11.19 20.45
CA GLU A 132 -10.60 11.91 19.63
C GLU A 132 -9.71 10.92 18.86
N ALA A 133 -9.28 9.84 19.52
CA ALA A 133 -8.53 8.75 18.89
C ALA A 133 -9.28 8.17 17.68
N ILE A 134 -10.59 7.92 17.81
CA ILE A 134 -11.45 7.43 16.71
C ILE A 134 -11.42 8.38 15.50
N LYS A 135 -11.45 9.70 15.72
CA LYS A 135 -11.41 10.68 14.63
C LYS A 135 -10.06 10.66 13.90
N VAL A 136 -8.96 10.65 14.66
CA VAL A 136 -7.61 10.59 14.07
C VAL A 136 -7.43 9.27 13.30
N LEU A 137 -7.91 8.15 13.86
CA LEU A 137 -7.87 6.85 13.21
C LEU A 137 -8.69 6.82 11.92
N ALA A 138 -9.86 7.45 11.87
CA ALA A 138 -10.64 7.55 10.66
C ALA A 138 -9.86 8.25 9.52
N VAL A 139 -9.10 9.31 9.85
CA VAL A 139 -8.22 9.98 8.87
C VAL A 139 -7.08 9.07 8.43
N LEU A 140 -6.43 8.38 9.37
CA LEU A 140 -5.34 7.45 9.05
C LEU A 140 -5.82 6.27 8.19
N GLN A 141 -7.06 5.80 8.37
CA GLN A 141 -7.67 4.78 7.53
C GLN A 141 -7.96 5.29 6.11
N LYS A 142 -8.48 6.51 5.97
CA LYS A 142 -8.61 7.18 4.66
C LYS A 142 -7.24 7.29 3.97
N LEU A 143 -6.23 7.75 4.70
CA LEU A 143 -4.86 7.87 4.20
C LEU A 143 -4.31 6.51 3.74
N GLN A 144 -4.42 5.47 4.58
CA GLN A 144 -4.03 4.10 4.24
C GLN A 144 -4.70 3.66 2.94
N ALA A 145 -6.02 3.82 2.83
CA ALA A 145 -6.77 3.37 1.67
C ALA A 145 -6.29 4.06 0.38
N VAL A 146 -6.14 5.38 0.40
CA VAL A 146 -5.67 6.14 -0.77
C VAL A 146 -4.22 5.81 -1.13
N VAL A 147 -3.31 5.82 -0.16
CA VAL A 147 -1.89 5.51 -0.40
C VAL A 147 -1.72 4.08 -0.93
N SER A 148 -2.44 3.13 -0.35
CA SER A 148 -2.43 1.73 -0.80
C SER A 148 -2.95 1.62 -2.23
N SER A 149 -4.05 2.30 -2.56
CA SER A 149 -4.62 2.30 -3.92
C SER A 149 -3.63 2.86 -4.94
N LEU A 150 -3.02 4.02 -4.64
CA LEU A 150 -2.02 4.64 -5.51
C LEU A 150 -0.78 3.74 -5.69
N THR A 151 -0.29 3.12 -4.61
CA THR A 151 0.90 2.26 -4.64
C THR A 151 0.63 0.98 -5.43
N VAL A 152 -0.50 0.31 -5.18
CA VAL A 152 -0.88 -0.96 -5.84
C VAL A 152 -1.13 -0.75 -7.33
N GLU A 153 -1.95 0.25 -7.68
CA GLU A 153 -2.29 0.47 -9.08
C GLU A 153 -1.08 0.94 -9.88
N SER A 154 -0.27 1.85 -9.34
CA SER A 154 0.96 2.28 -10.02
C SER A 154 1.99 1.15 -10.14
N PHE A 155 2.04 0.20 -9.20
CA PHE A 155 2.84 -1.01 -9.34
C PHE A 155 2.40 -1.83 -10.56
N ILE A 156 1.10 -2.06 -10.72
CA ILE A 156 0.53 -2.83 -11.85
C ILE A 156 0.75 -2.10 -13.17
N VAL A 157 0.44 -0.81 -13.23
CA VAL A 157 0.65 0.03 -14.41
C VAL A 157 2.12 0.04 -14.82
N THR A 158 3.04 0.14 -13.87
CA THR A 158 4.49 0.11 -14.13
C THR A 158 4.93 -1.21 -14.75
N GLN A 159 4.44 -2.35 -14.24
CA GLN A 159 4.74 -3.65 -14.82
C GLN A 159 4.18 -3.79 -16.24
N LYS A 160 2.94 -3.35 -16.46
CA LYS A 160 2.30 -3.36 -17.79
C LYS A 160 3.08 -2.51 -18.79
N GLU A 161 3.46 -1.30 -18.40
CA GLU A 161 4.28 -0.40 -19.22
C GLU A 161 5.65 -1.02 -19.54
N ALA A 162 6.30 -1.65 -18.57
CA ALA A 162 7.58 -2.33 -18.79
C ALA A 162 7.45 -3.47 -19.81
N ILE A 163 6.37 -4.27 -19.75
CA ILE A 163 6.09 -5.33 -20.73
C ILE A 163 5.81 -4.73 -22.11
N HIS A 164 5.00 -3.68 -22.18
CA HIS A 164 4.71 -2.97 -23.43
C HIS A 164 6.00 -2.48 -24.10
N MET A 165 6.85 -1.77 -23.35
CA MET A 165 8.13 -1.26 -23.86
C MET A 165 9.09 -2.37 -24.27
N ALA A 166 9.18 -3.46 -23.51
CA ALA A 166 10.12 -4.56 -23.79
C ALA A 166 9.68 -5.44 -24.97
N SER A 167 8.37 -5.60 -25.19
CA SER A 167 7.82 -6.51 -26.21
C SER A 167 7.39 -5.80 -27.50
N GLY A 168 7.15 -4.48 -27.45
CA GLY A 168 6.58 -3.72 -28.57
C GLY A 168 5.10 -4.05 -28.87
N LEU A 169 4.44 -4.85 -28.02
CA LEU A 169 3.03 -5.18 -28.16
C LEU A 169 2.20 -3.95 -27.84
N ASN A 170 1.31 -3.53 -28.74
CA ASN A 170 0.36 -2.48 -28.42
C ASN A 170 -0.69 -2.96 -27.40
N ASP A 171 -1.37 -1.99 -26.75
CA ASP A 171 -2.39 -2.24 -25.72
C ASP A 171 -3.50 -3.18 -26.18
N ALA A 172 -3.94 -3.11 -27.43
CA ALA A 172 -5.02 -3.94 -27.94
C ALA A 172 -4.62 -5.41 -28.12
N ILE A 173 -3.36 -5.69 -28.46
CA ILE A 173 -2.85 -7.06 -28.53
C ILE A 173 -2.58 -7.58 -27.12
N LEU A 174 -1.92 -6.79 -26.27
CA LEU A 174 -1.65 -7.16 -24.89
C LEU A 174 -2.94 -7.46 -24.12
N GLY A 175 -3.97 -6.62 -24.27
CA GLY A 175 -5.28 -6.84 -23.66
C GLY A 175 -5.98 -8.11 -24.13
N ARG A 176 -5.89 -8.45 -25.42
CA ARG A 176 -6.46 -9.70 -25.96
C ARG A 176 -5.75 -10.94 -25.42
N LEU A 177 -4.41 -10.90 -25.34
CA LEU A 177 -3.62 -11.99 -24.76
C LEU A 177 -3.99 -12.18 -23.29
N ILE A 178 -4.03 -11.10 -22.50
CA ILE A 178 -4.43 -11.14 -21.09
C ILE A 178 -5.84 -11.74 -20.95
N SER A 179 -6.82 -11.29 -21.74
CA SER A 179 -8.19 -11.82 -21.68
C SER A 179 -8.26 -13.32 -21.94
N THR A 180 -7.55 -13.80 -22.96
CA THR A 180 -7.54 -15.23 -23.31
C THR A 180 -6.90 -16.08 -22.21
N GLU A 181 -5.80 -15.62 -21.62
CA GLU A 181 -5.15 -16.31 -20.50
C GLU A 181 -6.00 -16.28 -19.23
N ILE A 182 -6.68 -15.17 -18.94
CA ILE A 182 -7.60 -15.06 -17.80
C ILE A 182 -8.74 -16.08 -17.91
N ASP A 183 -9.34 -16.24 -19.09
CA ASP A 183 -10.43 -17.22 -19.28
C ASP A 183 -9.98 -18.66 -18.99
N GLN A 184 -8.74 -19.00 -19.37
CA GLN A 184 -8.14 -20.30 -19.05
C GLN A 184 -7.85 -20.43 -17.55
N MET A 185 -7.28 -19.40 -16.92
CA MET A 185 -7.01 -19.38 -15.48
C MET A 185 -8.29 -19.51 -14.66
N LEU A 186 -9.38 -18.83 -15.05
CA LEU A 186 -10.68 -18.93 -14.40
C LEU A 186 -11.25 -20.35 -14.46
N THR A 187 -11.11 -21.03 -15.60
CA THR A 187 -11.54 -22.43 -15.75
C THR A 187 -10.76 -23.36 -14.81
N LYS A 188 -9.43 -23.19 -14.74
CA LYS A 188 -8.56 -23.96 -13.84
C LYS A 188 -8.91 -23.71 -12.37
N ALA A 189 -8.99 -22.46 -11.94
CA ALA A 189 -9.30 -22.07 -10.57
C ALA A 189 -10.66 -22.60 -10.10
N ARG A 190 -11.71 -22.54 -10.96
CA ARG A 190 -13.02 -23.13 -10.66
C ARG A 190 -12.94 -24.64 -10.44
N THR A 191 -12.15 -25.34 -11.24
CA THR A 191 -11.97 -26.79 -11.12
C THR A 191 -11.27 -27.15 -9.80
N GLU A 192 -10.21 -26.43 -9.44
CA GLU A 192 -9.49 -26.61 -8.17
C GLU A 192 -10.39 -26.37 -6.95
N LEU A 193 -11.19 -25.30 -6.97
CA LEU A 193 -12.14 -24.99 -5.90
C LEU A 193 -13.25 -26.06 -5.79
N MET A 194 -13.78 -26.55 -6.91
CA MET A 194 -14.80 -27.60 -6.92
C MET A 194 -14.25 -28.97 -6.48
N GLY A 195 -13.02 -29.32 -6.90
CA GLY A 195 -12.33 -30.54 -6.46
C GLY A 195 -12.02 -30.54 -4.95
N SER A 196 -11.75 -29.36 -4.38
CA SER A 196 -11.53 -29.17 -2.95
C SER A 196 -12.84 -29.33 -2.14
N ASN A 197 -13.97 -28.88 -2.67
CA ASN A 197 -15.29 -29.10 -2.06
C ASN A 197 -15.72 -30.58 -2.08
N THR A 198 -15.27 -31.36 -3.06
CA THR A 198 -15.59 -32.80 -3.11
C THR A 198 -14.82 -33.60 -2.05
N LEU A 199 -13.60 -33.17 -1.69
CA LEU A 199 -12.80 -33.79 -0.63
C LEU A 199 -13.32 -33.46 0.78
N GLN A 200 -13.86 -32.25 1.01
CA GLN A 200 -14.51 -31.90 2.30
C GLN A 200 -15.82 -32.65 2.54
N GLN A 201 -16.57 -33.01 1.49
CA GLN A 201 -17.81 -33.80 1.61
C GLN A 201 -17.57 -35.30 1.80
N GLN A 202 -16.39 -35.82 1.46
CA GLN A 202 -16.01 -37.23 1.67
C GLN A 202 -15.34 -37.48 3.03
N ALA A 203 -15.02 -36.43 3.77
CA ALA A 203 -14.37 -36.49 5.09
C ALA A 203 -15.31 -36.17 6.27
N ALA A 204 -16.63 -36.06 6.03
CA ALA A 204 -17.69 -35.93 7.03
C ALA A 204 -18.57 -37.19 7.04
#